data_AF-A0A6M0FNW1-F1
#
_entry.id   AF-A0A6M0FNW1-F1
#
_cell.length_a   1.000
_cell.length_b   1.000
_cell.length_c   1.000
_cell.angle_alpha   90.00
_cell.angle_beta   90.00
_cell.angle_gamma   90.00
#
_symmetry.space_group_name_H-M   'P 1'
#
loop_
_entity.id
_entity.type
_entity.pdbx_description
1 polymer ?
#
loop_
_entity_poly.entity_id
_entity_poly.type
_entity_poly.pdbx_seq_one_letter_code
_entity_poly.pdbx_strand_id
1 'polypeptide(L)'
;MGHILAQLQVNSSLINHPLIFDGLRGENEVTYAANTLKKAKFIILDAPLSVRLKRLLTRSDAFDRITKYPDNEVVNTKKIMSFSDFGIPEASHLFTCDEEQEILTQLEKRVYNSVDVCERLKILVEESINYNSEATKTALQAIAPERTLLLDTTKFSPQQVTEKILAYLLLKNSRV
;
A
#
# COMPACT_ATOMS: atom_id res chain seq x y z
N MET A 1 -12.06 10.09 -2.08
CA MET A 1 -12.16 9.52 -3.45
C MET A 1 -13.55 8.98 -3.80
N GLY A 2 -14.17 8.13 -2.97
CA GLY A 2 -15.43 7.42 -3.33
C GLY A 2 -16.59 8.30 -3.82
N HIS A 3 -16.77 9.49 -3.24
CA HIS A 3 -17.76 10.46 -3.69
C HIS A 3 -17.51 10.99 -5.11
N ILE A 4 -16.26 11.27 -5.46
CA ILE A 4 -15.86 11.76 -6.80
C ILE A 4 -16.17 10.69 -7.85
N LEU A 5 -15.79 9.43 -7.57
CA LEU A 5 -16.05 8.31 -8.49
C LEU A 5 -17.55 8.11 -8.76
N ALA A 6 -18.40 8.36 -7.77
CA ALA A 6 -19.86 8.27 -7.93
C ALA A 6 -20.46 9.35 -8.83
N GLN A 7 -19.76 10.46 -9.04
CA GLN A 7 -20.21 11.56 -9.90
C GLN A 7 -19.59 11.51 -11.30
N LEU A 8 -18.64 10.61 -11.52
CA LEU A 8 -17.87 10.54 -12.75
C LEU A 8 -18.77 10.03 -13.89
N GLN A 9 -18.94 10.86 -14.91
CA GLN A 9 -19.66 10.48 -16.13
C GLN A 9 -18.66 10.05 -17.19
N VAL A 10 -18.93 8.88 -17.78
CA VAL A 10 -18.06 8.30 -18.80
C VAL A 10 -18.89 8.07 -20.06
N ASN A 11 -18.37 8.51 -21.20
CA ASN A 11 -18.96 8.16 -22.47
C ASN A 11 -18.68 6.67 -22.78
N SER A 12 -19.69 5.82 -22.59
CA SER A 12 -19.58 4.38 -22.80
C SER A 12 -19.19 3.99 -24.23
N SER A 13 -19.50 4.82 -25.23
CA SER A 13 -19.11 4.55 -26.63
C SER A 13 -17.59 4.63 -26.87
N LEU A 14 -16.86 5.29 -25.97
CA LEU A 14 -15.39 5.43 -26.04
C LEU A 14 -14.65 4.44 -25.14
N ILE A 15 -15.37 3.58 -24.40
CA ILE A 15 -14.80 2.68 -23.40
C ILE A 15 -14.97 1.23 -23.86
N ASN A 16 -13.88 0.63 -24.32
CA ASN A 16 -13.79 -0.79 -24.67
C ASN A 16 -12.99 -1.63 -23.64
N HIS A 17 -12.74 -1.08 -22.44
CA HIS A 17 -11.94 -1.72 -21.38
C HIS A 17 -12.53 -1.37 -20.00
N PRO A 18 -12.34 -2.23 -18.98
CA PRO A 18 -12.68 -1.87 -17.61
C PRO A 18 -11.92 -0.63 -17.13
N LEU A 19 -12.63 0.28 -16.48
CA LEU A 19 -12.00 1.40 -15.79
C LEU A 19 -11.52 0.94 -14.41
N ILE A 20 -10.25 1.21 -14.11
CA ILE A 20 -9.62 0.90 -12.84
C ILE A 20 -9.24 2.22 -12.18
N PHE A 21 -9.69 2.40 -10.94
CA PHE A 21 -9.35 3.55 -10.11
C PHE A 21 -8.62 3.05 -8.88
N ASP A 22 -7.50 3.70 -8.56
CA ASP A 22 -6.73 3.46 -7.35
C ASP A 22 -6.94 4.62 -6.36
N GLY A 23 -6.61 4.40 -5.09
CA GLY A 23 -6.63 5.44 -4.05
C GLY A 23 -7.92 5.53 -3.25
N LEU A 24 -8.77 4.50 -3.28
CA LEU A 24 -9.83 4.35 -2.28
C LEU A 24 -9.19 3.97 -0.94
N ARG A 25 -9.17 4.92 0.01
CA ARG A 25 -8.51 4.77 1.30
C ARG A 25 -9.47 5.12 2.43
N GLY A 26 -9.42 4.35 3.51
CA GLY A 26 -10.22 4.60 4.71
C GLY A 26 -11.63 3.99 4.64
N GLU A 27 -12.14 3.63 5.81
CA GLU A 27 -13.44 2.97 6.01
C GLU A 27 -14.62 3.76 5.42
N ASN A 28 -14.67 5.07 5.67
CA ASN A 28 -15.76 5.93 5.20
C ASN A 28 -15.85 5.96 3.67
N GLU A 29 -14.70 6.05 3.00
CA GLU A 29 -14.67 6.13 1.53
C GLU A 29 -15.11 4.83 0.89
N VAL A 30 -14.61 3.70 1.38
CA VAL A 30 -14.95 2.38 0.83
C VAL A 30 -16.39 2.00 1.14
N THR A 31 -16.90 2.39 2.31
CA THR A 31 -18.31 2.24 2.68
C THR A 31 -19.21 3.02 1.73
N TYR A 32 -18.88 4.30 1.49
CA TYR A 32 -19.62 5.13 0.56
C TYR A 32 -19.58 4.57 -0.86
N ALA A 33 -18.39 4.19 -1.34
CA ALA A 33 -18.21 3.65 -2.69
C ALA A 33 -18.98 2.33 -2.86
N ALA A 34 -18.88 1.41 -1.91
CA ALA A 34 -19.58 0.12 -1.95
C ALA A 34 -21.10 0.28 -1.94
N ASN A 35 -21.61 1.29 -1.21
CA ASN A 35 -23.03 1.59 -1.14
C ASN A 35 -23.55 2.34 -2.37
N THR A 36 -22.76 3.22 -2.98
CA THR A 36 -23.21 4.05 -4.11
C THR A 36 -22.98 3.35 -5.45
N LEU A 37 -21.81 2.72 -5.62
CA LEU A 37 -21.41 2.04 -6.85
C LEU A 37 -21.77 0.55 -6.79
N LYS A 38 -23.06 0.23 -6.95
CA LYS A 38 -23.58 -1.15 -6.77
C LYS A 38 -22.98 -2.19 -7.72
N LYS A 39 -22.48 -1.77 -8.89
CA LYS A 39 -21.84 -2.64 -9.89
C LYS A 39 -20.31 -2.63 -9.81
N ALA A 40 -19.71 -1.77 -8.99
CA ALA A 40 -18.27 -1.75 -8.83
C ALA A 40 -17.78 -3.03 -8.15
N LYS A 41 -16.62 -3.49 -8.61
CA LYS A 41 -15.82 -4.54 -7.99
C LYS A 41 -14.65 -3.88 -7.27
N PHE A 42 -14.29 -4.39 -6.10
CA PHE A 42 -13.22 -3.89 -5.25
C PHE A 42 -12.08 -4.91 -5.22
N ILE A 43 -10.86 -4.40 -5.28
CA ILE A 43 -9.64 -5.21 -5.21
C ILE A 43 -8.78 -4.61 -4.10
N ILE A 44 -8.43 -5.44 -3.12
CA ILE A 44 -7.54 -5.07 -2.02
C ILE A 44 -6.23 -5.83 -2.22
N LEU A 45 -5.15 -5.07 -2.43
CA LEU A 45 -3.79 -5.60 -2.50
C LEU A 45 -3.12 -5.38 -1.14
N ASP A 46 -3.03 -6.46 -0.37
CA ASP A 46 -2.56 -6.42 1.01
C ASP A 46 -1.09 -6.83 1.10
N ALA A 47 -0.38 -6.25 2.08
CA ALA A 47 0.99 -6.59 2.42
C ALA A 47 1.30 -6.11 3.84
N PRO A 48 2.05 -6.90 4.64
CA PRO A 48 2.59 -6.44 5.92
C PRO A 48 3.39 -5.15 5.76
N LEU A 49 3.37 -4.30 6.79
CA LEU A 49 4.08 -3.02 6.78
C LEU A 49 5.58 -3.19 6.52
N SER A 50 6.21 -4.25 7.05
CA SER A 50 7.62 -4.59 6.76
C SER A 50 7.88 -4.80 5.27
N VAL A 51 7.01 -5.53 4.58
CA VAL A 51 7.11 -5.73 3.13
C VAL A 51 6.88 -4.42 2.38
N ARG A 52 5.93 -3.59 2.83
CA ARG A 52 5.69 -2.26 2.25
C ARG A 52 6.90 -1.35 2.40
N LEU A 53 7.53 -1.32 3.58
CA LEU A 53 8.75 -0.56 3.84
C LEU A 53 9.90 -1.02 2.92
N LYS A 54 10.15 -2.34 2.84
CA LYS A 54 11.17 -2.89 1.93
C LYS A 54 10.92 -2.48 0.48
N ARG A 55 9.66 -2.52 0.02
CA ARG A 55 9.28 -2.05 -1.32
C ARG A 55 9.56 -0.55 -1.49
N LEU A 56 9.23 0.29 -0.50
CA LEU A 56 9.54 1.72 -0.56
C LEU A 56 11.04 2.01 -0.60
N LEU A 57 11.85 1.19 0.09
CA LEU A 57 13.32 1.32 0.12
C LEU A 57 14.01 0.81 -1.15
N THR A 58 13.40 -0.15 -1.84
CA THR A 58 13.97 -0.78 -3.05
C THR A 58 13.32 -0.27 -4.34
N ARG A 59 12.26 0.53 -4.25
CA ARG A 59 11.64 1.20 -5.39
C ARG A 59 12.68 2.06 -6.08
N SER A 60 12.96 1.69 -7.32
CA SER A 60 13.77 2.49 -8.25
C SER A 60 12.86 3.24 -9.21
N ASP A 61 11.80 3.89 -8.68
CA ASP A 61 10.85 4.61 -9.52
C ASP A 61 11.56 5.82 -10.16
N ALA A 62 11.16 6.22 -11.37
CA ALA A 62 11.84 7.34 -12.05
C ALA A 62 11.75 8.66 -11.25
N PHE A 63 10.74 8.77 -10.38
CA PHE A 63 10.50 9.85 -9.44
C PHE A 63 11.32 9.76 -8.14
N ASP A 64 11.86 8.58 -7.79
CA ASP A 64 12.72 8.37 -6.62
C ASP A 64 14.18 8.79 -6.89
N ARG A 65 14.51 9.31 -8.08
CA ARG A 65 15.81 9.91 -8.40
C ARG A 65 16.01 11.29 -7.75
N ILE A 66 15.46 11.52 -6.57
CA ILE A 66 15.78 12.69 -5.76
C ILE A 66 17.13 12.41 -5.12
N THR A 67 18.17 12.83 -5.85
CA THR A 67 19.53 13.06 -5.36
C THR A 67 20.18 11.87 -4.67
N LYS A 68 21.02 11.13 -5.39
CA LYS A 68 22.08 10.34 -4.75
C LYS A 68 22.79 11.28 -3.77
N TYR A 69 22.60 11.08 -2.47
CA TYR A 69 23.32 11.84 -1.47
C TYR A 69 24.82 11.64 -1.75
N PRO A 70 25.62 12.72 -1.83
CA PRO A 70 27.06 12.56 -1.90
C PRO A 70 27.49 11.72 -0.68
N ASP A 71 28.45 10.82 -0.88
CA ASP A 71 29.02 9.88 0.11
C ASP A 71 29.61 10.54 1.39
N ASN A 72 29.31 11.81 1.66
CA ASN A 72 30.06 12.69 2.56
C ASN A 72 29.18 13.44 3.58
N GLU A 73 27.99 12.96 3.93
CA GLU A 73 27.39 13.40 5.20
C GLU A 73 27.81 12.43 6.30
N VAL A 74 28.62 12.95 7.21
CA VAL A 74 29.07 12.29 8.43
C VAL A 74 27.82 11.87 9.22
N VAL A 75 27.39 10.63 9.02
CA VAL A 75 26.37 9.99 9.85
C VAL A 75 26.92 10.02 11.27
N ASN A 76 26.26 10.82 12.11
CA ASN A 76 26.51 10.85 13.54
C ASN A 76 26.55 9.40 14.02
N THR A 77 27.70 8.95 14.52
CA THR A 77 28.03 7.54 14.82
C THR A 77 27.29 6.99 16.05
N LYS A 78 26.07 7.46 16.29
CA LYS A 78 25.15 6.75 17.18
C LYS A 78 24.71 5.49 16.47
N LYS A 79 25.10 4.36 17.05
CA LYS A 79 24.61 3.04 16.66
C LYS A 79 23.09 3.07 16.79
N ILE A 80 22.37 2.98 15.67
CA ILE A 80 20.91 2.92 15.64
C ILE A 80 20.53 1.51 16.12
N MET A 81 19.90 1.41 17.29
CA MET A 81 19.49 0.15 17.90
C MET A 81 17.98 -0.12 17.73
N SER A 82 17.22 0.90 17.38
CA SER A 82 15.77 0.84 17.20
C SER A 82 15.25 1.87 16.19
N PHE A 83 14.01 1.73 15.74
CA PHE A 83 13.34 2.76 14.95
C PHE A 83 13.10 4.06 15.73
N SER A 84 12.94 3.96 17.06
CA SER A 84 12.82 5.13 17.93
C SER A 84 14.07 6.03 17.91
N ASP A 85 15.25 5.47 17.60
CA ASP A 85 16.50 6.24 17.49
C ASP A 85 16.52 7.18 16.27
N PHE A 86 15.59 7.01 15.32
CA PHE A 86 15.36 7.97 14.23
C PHE A 86 14.58 9.22 14.66
N GLY A 87 14.16 9.30 15.94
CA GLY A 87 13.29 10.36 16.44
C GLY A 87 11.83 10.18 16.04
N ILE A 88 11.42 8.94 15.72
CA ILE A 88 10.06 8.56 15.32
C ILE A 88 9.61 7.39 16.23
N PRO A 89 9.31 7.64 17.51
CA PRO A 89 8.95 6.58 18.45
C PRO A 89 7.69 5.80 18.01
N GLU A 90 6.78 6.46 17.30
CA GLU A 90 5.56 5.85 16.77
C GLU A 90 5.86 4.72 15.78
N ALA A 91 6.99 4.80 15.06
CA ALA A 91 7.39 3.78 14.10
C ALA A 91 7.61 2.42 14.77
N SER A 92 8.18 2.37 15.98
CA SER A 92 8.42 1.10 16.69
C SER A 92 7.12 0.38 17.10
N HIS A 93 5.97 1.07 17.11
CA HIS A 93 4.67 0.44 17.37
C HIS A 93 4.04 -0.17 16.12
N LEU A 94 4.54 0.17 14.93
CA LEU A 94 4.01 -0.31 13.65
C LEU A 94 4.61 -1.64 13.19
N PHE A 95 5.73 -2.05 13.80
CA PHE A 95 6.46 -3.26 13.42
C PHE A 95 6.66 -4.15 14.64
N THR A 96 6.77 -5.45 14.38
CA THR A 96 7.25 -6.40 15.39
C THR A 96 8.75 -6.23 15.60
N CYS A 97 9.27 -6.71 16.74
CA CYS A 97 10.71 -6.69 17.03
C CYS A 97 11.52 -7.38 15.92
N ASP A 98 11.03 -8.50 15.39
CA ASP A 98 11.72 -9.26 14.34
C ASP A 98 11.78 -8.47 13.02
N GLU A 99 10.68 -7.79 12.65
CA GLU A 99 10.64 -6.95 11.45
C GLU A 99 11.56 -5.73 11.57
N GLU A 100 11.61 -5.11 12.74
CA GLU A 100 12.50 -3.98 13.01
C GLU A 100 13.98 -4.40 12.94
N GLN A 101 14.34 -5.51 13.59
CA GLN A 101 15.71 -6.04 13.58
C GLN A 101 16.18 -6.46 12.18
N GLU A 102 15.27 -6.98 11.34
CA GLU A 102 15.61 -7.30 9.96
C GLU A 102 16.06 -6.04 9.19
N ILE A 103 15.35 -4.92 9.34
CA ILE A 103 15.69 -3.66 8.68
C ILE A 103 16.99 -3.06 9.23
N LEU A 104 17.17 -3.08 10.56
CA LEU A 104 18.41 -2.63 11.21
C LEU A 104 19.62 -3.43 10.74
N THR A 105 19.48 -4.75 10.57
CA THR A 105 20.54 -5.61 10.01
C THR A 105 20.92 -5.20 8.59
N GLN A 106 19.96 -4.75 7.77
CA GLN A 106 20.25 -4.26 6.42
C GLN A 106 20.93 -2.88 6.42
N LEU A 107 20.64 -2.03 7.41
CA LEU A 107 21.36 -0.78 7.64
C LEU A 107 22.83 -1.04 8.04
N GLU A 108 23.07 -1.98 8.96
CA GLU A 108 24.43 -2.38 9.34
C GLU A 108 25.23 -2.93 8.14
N LYS A 109 24.57 -3.70 7.26
CA LYS A 109 25.15 -4.21 6.01
C LYS A 109 25.27 -3.15 4.91
N ARG A 110 24.84 -1.90 5.14
CA ARG A 110 24.81 -0.80 4.18
C ARG A 110 24.02 -1.10 2.90
N VAL A 111 23.04 -1.99 2.99
CA VAL A 111 22.09 -2.25 1.89
C VAL A 111 21.07 -1.11 1.81
N TYR A 112 20.70 -0.53 2.95
CA TYR A 112 19.84 0.65 3.04
C TYR A 112 20.61 1.84 3.61
N ASN A 113 20.12 3.05 3.32
CA ASN A 113 20.58 4.30 3.92
C ASN A 113 19.66 4.67 5.09
N SER A 114 20.24 5.15 6.20
CA SER A 114 19.50 5.58 7.40
C SER A 114 18.55 6.75 7.14
N VAL A 115 18.93 7.69 6.27
CA VAL A 115 18.08 8.82 5.84
C VAL A 115 16.85 8.29 5.09
N ASP A 116 17.06 7.39 4.13
CA ASP A 116 15.96 6.80 3.36
C ASP A 116 15.00 6.01 4.26
N VAL A 117 15.54 5.21 5.20
CA VAL A 117 14.71 4.49 6.17
C VAL A 117 13.88 5.46 7.01
N CYS A 118 14.49 6.52 7.54
CA CYS A 118 13.79 7.55 8.31
C CYS A 118 12.64 8.18 7.51
N GLU A 119 12.92 8.64 6.29
CA GLU A 119 11.90 9.29 5.44
C GLU A 119 10.77 8.34 5.06
N ARG A 120 11.06 7.07 4.73
CA ARG A 120 10.01 6.09 4.43
C ARG A 120 9.20 5.69 5.67
N LEU A 121 9.81 5.65 6.85
CA LEU A 121 9.10 5.42 8.11
C LEU A 121 8.12 6.56 8.42
N LYS A 122 8.50 7.82 8.21
CA LYS A 122 7.58 8.96 8.38
C LYS A 122 6.33 8.83 7.52
N ILE A 123 6.49 8.39 6.26
CA ILE A 123 5.36 8.15 5.35
C ILE A 123 4.42 7.09 5.94
N LEU A 124 4.96 5.98 6.44
CA LEU A 124 4.14 4.89 7.00
C LEU A 124 3.42 5.30 8.29
N VAL A 125 4.09 6.08 9.15
CA VAL A 125 3.47 6.64 10.37
C VAL A 125 2.33 7.57 10.00
N GLU A 126 2.56 8.54 9.13
CA GLU A 126 1.51 9.46 8.67
C GLU A 126 0.35 8.71 8.02
N GLU A 127 0.62 7.68 7.21
CA GLU A 127 -0.42 6.84 6.64
C GLU A 127 -1.22 6.09 7.70
N SER A 128 -0.58 5.55 8.74
CA SER A 128 -1.26 4.82 9.82
C SER A 128 -2.15 5.71 10.70
N ILE A 129 -1.80 6.99 10.84
CA ILE A 129 -2.59 7.98 11.57
C ILE A 129 -3.85 8.32 10.76
N ASN A 130 -3.69 8.55 9.46
CA ASN A 130 -4.78 9.01 8.59
C ASN A 130 -5.65 7.87 8.05
N TYR A 131 -5.11 6.66 7.95
CA TYR A 131 -5.78 5.52 7.32
C TYR A 131 -5.61 4.25 8.14
N ASN A 132 -6.73 3.63 8.48
CA ASN A 132 -6.76 2.29 9.04
C ASN A 132 -7.03 1.27 7.93
N SER A 133 -5.98 0.57 7.47
CA SER A 133 -6.07 -0.43 6.40
C SER A 133 -6.93 -1.63 6.79
N GLU A 134 -6.83 -2.08 8.04
CA GLU A 134 -7.63 -3.20 8.54
C GLU A 134 -9.11 -2.84 8.62
N ALA A 135 -9.45 -1.68 9.18
CA ALA A 135 -10.85 -1.21 9.19
C ALA A 135 -11.42 -1.07 7.76
N THR A 136 -10.62 -0.56 6.82
CA THR A 136 -11.00 -0.44 5.41
C THR A 136 -11.32 -1.81 4.80
N LYS A 137 -10.46 -2.80 5.04
CA LYS A 137 -10.62 -4.18 4.57
C LYS A 137 -11.83 -4.86 5.19
N THR A 138 -11.98 -4.77 6.52
CA THR A 138 -13.14 -5.32 7.25
C THR A 138 -14.44 -4.72 6.73
N ALA A 139 -14.51 -3.40 6.54
CA ALA A 139 -15.70 -2.73 6.03
C ALA A 139 -16.08 -3.21 4.62
N LEU A 140 -15.13 -3.32 3.70
CA LEU A 140 -15.39 -3.83 2.34
C LEU A 140 -15.87 -5.29 2.34
N GLN A 141 -15.24 -6.14 3.14
CA GLN A 141 -15.64 -7.54 3.26
C GLN A 141 -17.03 -7.69 3.88
N ALA A 142 -17.42 -6.80 4.79
CA ALA A 142 -18.76 -6.79 5.38
C ALA A 142 -19.84 -6.28 4.42
N ILE A 143 -19.58 -5.16 3.72
CA ILE A 143 -20.58 -4.47 2.90
C ILE A 143 -20.72 -5.10 1.50
N ALA A 144 -19.61 -5.62 0.95
CA ALA A 144 -19.52 -6.07 -0.42
C ALA A 144 -18.71 -7.37 -0.59
N PRO A 145 -19.03 -8.45 0.16
CA PRO A 145 -18.23 -9.69 0.14
C PRO A 145 -18.10 -10.28 -1.28
N GLU A 146 -19.20 -10.39 -2.01
CA GLU A 146 -19.24 -10.94 -3.38
C GLU A 146 -18.61 -10.01 -4.44
N ARG A 147 -18.33 -8.76 -4.06
CA ARG A 147 -17.72 -7.74 -4.93
C ARG A 147 -16.36 -7.29 -4.42
N THR A 148 -15.72 -8.06 -3.54
CA THR A 148 -14.39 -7.76 -3.02
C THR A 148 -13.44 -8.93 -3.24
N LEU A 149 -12.32 -8.68 -3.91
CA LEU A 149 -11.19 -9.60 -4.02
C LEU A 149 -10.06 -9.11 -3.13
N LEU A 150 -9.66 -9.92 -2.14
CA LEU A 150 -8.50 -9.67 -1.29
C LEU A 150 -7.33 -10.54 -1.75
N LEU A 151 -6.19 -9.92 -2.05
CA LEU A 151 -4.97 -10.61 -2.45
C LEU A 151 -3.81 -10.21 -1.55
N ASP A 152 -3.20 -11.22 -0.93
CA ASP A 152 -1.95 -11.07 -0.20
C ASP A 152 -0.77 -11.07 -1.18
N THR A 153 -0.18 -9.90 -1.39
CA THR A 153 0.91 -9.71 -2.35
C THR A 153 2.25 -10.25 -1.86
N THR A 154 2.33 -10.85 -0.68
CA THR A 154 3.51 -11.63 -0.24
C THR A 154 3.47 -13.06 -0.77
N LYS A 155 2.27 -13.57 -1.09
CA LYS A 155 2.05 -14.95 -1.55
C LYS A 155 2.00 -15.09 -3.06
N PHE A 156 1.80 -13.98 -3.77
CA PHE A 156 1.61 -13.97 -5.22
C PHE A 156 2.60 -13.04 -5.90
N SER A 157 3.18 -13.50 -7.01
CA SER A 157 3.95 -12.64 -7.90
C SER A 157 3.04 -11.60 -8.58
N PRO A 158 3.59 -10.49 -9.11
CA PRO A 158 2.80 -9.50 -9.85
C PRO A 158 1.99 -10.10 -11.01
N GLN A 159 2.56 -11.09 -11.70
CA GLN A 159 1.87 -11.81 -12.77
C GLN A 159 0.67 -12.60 -12.23
N GLN A 160 0.85 -13.35 -11.13
CA GLN A 160 -0.22 -14.13 -10.51
C GLN A 160 -1.33 -13.21 -9.94
N VAL A 161 -0.96 -12.07 -9.36
CA VAL A 161 -1.92 -11.03 -8.93
C VAL A 161 -2.76 -10.56 -10.12
N THR A 162 -2.10 -10.25 -11.24
CA THR A 162 -2.77 -9.81 -12.46
C THR A 162 -3.72 -10.87 -13.01
N GLU A 163 -3.28 -12.12 -13.10
CA GLU A 163 -4.12 -13.25 -13.56
C GLU A 163 -5.36 -13.42 -12.68
N LYS A 164 -5.21 -13.32 -11.35
CA LYS A 164 -6.34 -13.40 -10.41
C LYS A 164 -7.30 -12.23 -10.55
N ILE A 165 -6.79 -11.01 -10.73
CA ILE A 165 -7.61 -9.82 -10.96
C ILE A 165 -8.39 -9.97 -12.26
N LEU A 166 -7.72 -10.36 -13.36
CA LEU A 166 -8.38 -10.56 -14.65
C LEU A 166 -9.47 -11.63 -14.56
N ALA A 167 -9.18 -12.78 -13.95
CA ALA A 167 -10.17 -13.82 -13.73
C ALA A 167 -11.36 -13.27 -12.93
N TYR A 168 -11.12 -12.55 -11.85
CA TYR A 168 -12.16 -11.94 -11.03
C TYR A 168 -13.00 -10.90 -11.77
N LEU A 169 -12.38 -10.06 -12.60
CA LEU A 169 -13.08 -9.06 -13.40
C LEU A 169 -13.91 -9.71 -14.52
N LEU A 170 -13.37 -10.74 -15.18
CA LEU A 170 -13.98 -11.45 -16.31
C LEU A 170 -15.00 -12.53 -15.91
N LEU A 171 -15.02 -12.95 -14.64
CA LEU A 171 -16.06 -13.80 -14.06
C LEU A 171 -17.40 -13.04 -13.93
N LYS A 172 -18.06 -12.76 -15.06
CA LYS A 172 -19.51 -12.84 -15.32
C LYS A 172 -19.86 -12.19 -16.68
N ASN A 173 -20.01 -13.04 -17.70
CA ASN A 173 -21.12 -12.97 -18.67
C ASN A 173 -22.00 -14.25 -18.66
N SER A 174 -21.72 -15.22 -17.78
CA SER A 174 -22.42 -16.51 -17.77
C SER A 174 -23.36 -16.65 -16.56
N ARG A 175 -24.42 -15.84 -16.53
CA ARG A 175 -25.69 -16.19 -15.86
C ARG A 175 -26.81 -15.53 -16.67
N VAL A 176 -27.27 -16.26 -17.69
CA VAL A 176 -28.60 -16.13 -18.30
C VAL A 176 -29.54 -17.03 -17.50
#